data_AF-A0A399JDK4-F1
#
_entry.id   AF-A0A399JDK4-F1
#
_cell.length_a   1.000
_cell.length_b   1.000
_cell.length_c   1.000
_cell.angle_alpha   90.00
_cell.angle_beta   90.00
_cell.angle_gamma   90.00
#
_symmetry.space_group_name_H-M   'P 1'
#
loop_
_entity.id
_entity.type
_entity.pdbx_description
1 polymer ?
#
loop_
_entity_poly.entity_id
_entity_poly.type
_entity_poly.pdbx_seq_one_letter_code
_entity_poly.pdbx_strand_id
1 'polypeptide(L)' 'MYAWLFRHLPGPLWIRIIQTLLLVALVVLILMNYVFPWASQYSPWTDSTVGAAALSPAVL' A
#
# COMPACT_ATOMS: atom_id res chain seq x y z
N MET A 1 -18.89 8.52 32.83
CA MET A 1 -19.17 7.94 31.50
C MET A 1 -18.23 8.45 30.40
N TYR A 2 -16.91 8.41 30.62
CA TYR A 2 -15.89 8.28 29.55
C TYR A 2 -14.80 7.26 29.97
N ALA A 3 -14.89 6.77 31.21
CA ALA A 3 -13.90 5.91 31.85
C ALA A 3 -13.80 4.50 31.25
N TRP A 4 -14.81 4.03 30.51
CA TRP A 4 -14.80 2.68 29.93
C TRP A 4 -13.89 2.59 28.70
N LEU A 5 -13.80 3.66 27.89
CA LEU A 5 -12.98 3.70 26.67
C LEU A 5 -11.48 3.96 26.95
N PHE A 6 -11.14 4.61 28.07
CA PHE A 6 -9.74 4.79 28.51
C PHE A 6 -9.13 3.55 29.19
N ARG A 7 -9.90 2.47 29.41
CA ARG A 7 -9.44 1.25 30.09
C ARG A 7 -9.02 0.11 29.16
N HIS A 8 -9.30 0.20 27.85
CA HIS A 8 -8.97 -0.86 26.88
C HIS A 8 -7.64 -0.65 26.14
N LEU A 9 -6.99 0.49 26.31
CA LEU A 9 -5.70 0.76 25.68
C LEU A 9 -4.64 0.90 26.78
N PRO A 10 -3.74 -0.09 26.94
CA PRO A 10 -2.63 0.02 27.88
C PRO A 10 -1.64 1.06 27.35
N GLY A 11 -1.62 2.23 27.98
CA GLY A 11 -0.56 3.22 27.79
C GLY A 11 -1.02 4.67 27.63
N PRO A 12 -0.13 5.64 27.90
CA PRO A 12 -0.36 7.06 27.68
C PRO A 12 -0.72 7.36 26.23
N LEU A 13 -1.34 8.52 25.98
CA LEU A 13 -1.82 8.98 24.66
C LEU A 13 -0.79 8.74 23.53
N TRP A 14 0.50 8.94 23.82
CA TRP A 14 1.63 8.65 22.93
C TRP A 14 1.70 7.20 22.41
N ILE A 15 1.45 6.21 23.27
CA ILE A 15 1.48 4.79 22.87
C ILE A 15 0.33 4.48 21.91
N ARG A 16 -0.85 5.08 22.11
CA ARG A 16 -1.99 4.92 21.20
C ARG A 16 -1.68 5.48 19.80
N ILE A 17 -1.02 6.64 19.74
CA ILE A 17 -0.58 7.23 18.48
C ILE A 17 0.40 6.30 17.77
N ILE A 18 1.42 5.82 18.46
CA ILE A 18 2.44 4.93 17.89
C ILE A 18 1.79 3.64 17.37
N GLN A 19 0.89 3.03 18.15
CA GLN A 19 0.21 1.81 17.74
C GLN A 19 -0.68 2.01 16.50
N THR A 20 -1.37 3.15 16.42
CA THR A 20 -2.18 3.50 15.25
C THR A 20 -1.30 3.73 14.02
N LEU A 21 -0.20 4.45 14.19
CA LEU A 21 0.76 4.71 13.12
C LEU A 21 1.37 3.39 12.59
N LEU A 22 1.68 2.48 13.51
CA LEU A 22 2.24 1.16 13.19
C LEU A 22 1.23 0.30 12.42
N LEU A 23 -0.05 0.30 12.82
CA LEU A 23 -1.11 -0.38 12.07
C LEU A 23 -1.25 0.19 10.65
N VAL A 24 -1.24 1.51 10.50
CA VAL A 24 -1.31 2.16 9.17
C VAL A 24 -0.09 1.77 8.33
N ALA A 25 1.12 1.86 8.89
CA ALA A 25 2.34 1.47 8.19
C ALA A 25 2.30 0.00 7.75
N LEU A 26 1.82 -0.90 8.61
CA LEU A 26 1.68 -2.32 8.31
C LEU A 26 0.69 -2.55 7.15
N VAL A 27 -0.45 -1.87 7.16
CA VAL A 27 -1.42 -1.92 6.05
C VAL A 27 -0.79 -1.43 4.74
N VAL A 28 -0.10 -0.30 4.77
CA VAL A 28 0.59 0.25 3.57
C VAL A 28 1.63 -0.75 3.04
N LEU A 29 2.41 -1.38 3.92
CA LEU A 29 3.40 -2.39 3.52
C LEU A 29 2.72 -3.61 2.89
N ILE A 30 1.62 -4.10 3.44
CA ILE A 30 0.86 -5.21 2.84
C ILE A 30 0.31 -4.80 1.48
N LEU A 31 -0.25 -3.60 1.37
CA LEU A 31 -0.79 -3.11 0.11
C LEU A 31 0.29 -3.02 -0.96
N MET A 32 1.45 -2.46 -0.64
CA MET A 32 2.55 -2.32 -1.59
C MET A 32 3.21 -3.65 -1.97
N ASN A 33 3.44 -4.56 -1.01
CA ASN A 33 4.16 -5.81 -1.27
C ASN A 33 3.27 -6.93 -1.82
N TYR A 34 1.98 -6.95 -1.52
CA TYR A 34 1.08 -8.06 -1.90
C TYR A 34 -0.09 -7.61 -2.78
N VAL A 35 -0.82 -6.57 -2.39
CA VAL A 35 -2.04 -6.17 -3.10
C VAL A 35 -1.70 -5.54 -4.46
N PHE A 36 -0.69 -4.67 -4.51
CA PHE A 36 -0.32 -3.97 -5.73
C PHE A 36 0.22 -4.91 -6.82
N PRO A 37 1.12 -5.86 -6.54
CA PRO A 37 1.58 -6.84 -7.53
C PRO A 37 0.48 -7.80 -7.99
N TRP A 38 -0.51 -8.09 -7.14
CA TRP A 38 -1.68 -8.86 -7.54
C TRP A 38 -2.62 -8.03 -8.43
N ALA A 39 -2.92 -6.79 -8.04
CA ALA A 39 -3.82 -5.91 -8.77
C ALA A 39 -3.24 -5.47 -10.13
N SER A 40 -1.92 -5.30 -10.24
CA SER A 40 -1.26 -4.89 -11.48
C SER A 40 -1.49 -5.88 -12.63
N GLN A 41 -1.72 -7.16 -12.33
CA GLN A 41 -2.02 -8.18 -13.35
C GLN A 41 -3.33 -7.90 -14.10
N TYR A 42 -4.25 -7.18 -13.48
CA TYR A 42 -5.55 -6.82 -14.06
C TYR A 42 -5.57 -5.38 -14.58
N SER A 43 -4.44 -4.67 -14.50
CA SER A 43 -4.35 -3.27 -14.92
C SER A 43 -4.04 -3.19 -16.42
N PRO A 44 -4.94 -2.63 -17.26
CA PRO A 44 -4.67 -2.42 -18.67
C PRO A 44 -3.68 -1.27 -18.94
N TRP A 45 -3.12 -0.65 -17.90
CA TRP A 45 -2.25 0.54 -17.99
C TRP A 45 -0.77 0.24 -17.69
N THR A 46 -0.41 -1.01 -17.39
CA THR A 46 0.96 -1.37 -17.01
C THR A 46 1.85 -1.79 -18.20
N ASP A 47 1.34 -1.72 -19.42
CA ASP A 47 2.10 -2.06 -20.63
C ASP A 47 3.23 -1.04 -20.89
N SER A 48 4.46 -1.55 -21.02
CA SER A 48 5.63 -0.73 -21.33
C SER A 48 5.72 -0.42 -22.83
N THR A 49 5.64 0.86 -23.20
CA THR A 49 5.74 1.32 -24.61
C THR A 49 7.18 1.30 -25.16
N VAL A 50 8.17 1.14 -24.28
CA VAL A 50 9.60 1.11 -24.61
C VAL A 50 9.99 -0.31 -25.06
N GLY A 51 9.52 -0.70 -26.25
CA GLY A 51 9.78 -2.01 -26.85
C GLY A 51 8.91 -2.25 -28.08
N ALA A 52 7.66 -1.77 -28.05
CA ALA A 52 6.74 -1.81 -29.19
C ALA A 52 7.21 -0.91 -30.36
N ALA A 53 7.84 0.24 -30.07
CA ALA A 53 8.38 1.12 -31.10
C ALA A 53 9.68 0.58 -31.76
N ALA A 54 10.50 -0.15 -31.00
CA ALA A 54 11.79 -0.67 -31.48
C ALA A 54 11.65 -1.85 -32.47
N LEU A 55 10.51 -2.54 -32.44
CA LEU A 55 10.17 -3.62 -33.38
C LEU A 55 9.35 -3.12 -34.59
N SER A 56 9.20 -1.80 -34.76
CA SER A 56 8.51 -1.26 -35.94
C SER A 56 9.36 -1.54 -37.20
N PRO A 57 8.88 -2.37 -38.15
CA PRO A 57 9.64 -2.75 -39.35
C PRO A 57 9.75 -1.60 -40.38
N ALA A 58 9.40 -0.37 -40.00
CA ALA A 58 9.43 0.81 -40.85
C ALA A 58 10.75 1.62 -40.71
N VAL A 59 11.65 1.20 -39.81
CA VAL A 59 12.94 1.88 -39.55
C VAL A 59 14.16 1.03 -40.01
N LEU A 60 13.92 -0.14 -40.62
CA LEU A 60 14.89 -0.94 -41.39
C LEU A 60 14.46 -0.99 -42.85
#